data_AF-A0A7S3WVT6-F1
#
_entry.id   AF-A0A7S3WVT6-F1
#
_cell.length_a   1.000
_cell.length_b   1.000
_cell.length_c   1.000
_cell.angle_alpha   90.00
_cell.angle_beta   90.00
_cell.angle_gamma   90.00
#
_symmetry.space_group_name_H-M   'P 1'
#
loop_
_entity.id
_entity.type
_entity.pdbx_description
1 polymer ?
#
loop_
_entity_poly.entity_id
_entity_poly.type
_entity_poly.pdbx_seq_one_letter_code
_entity_poly.pdbx_strand_id
1 'polypeptide(L)'
;GELLASDVEQGELGNCWFLSALAALAEVRQGLFIRELFPQQDRLSPAGAYVVRLCLGGQWRGILVDDRLPCMDAGKGHKQLAYCVTHRMQLWASLIEKAYAKA
;
A
#
# COMPACT_ATOMS: atom_id res chain seq x y z
N GLY A 1 9.81 5.66 -6.85
CA GLY A 1 9.37 6.75 -7.75
C GLY A 1 8.85 7.91 -6.93
N GLU A 2 8.27 8.89 -7.60
CA GLU A 2 7.39 9.89 -6.98
C GLU A 2 6.12 9.20 -6.48
N LEU A 3 5.60 9.64 -5.33
CA LEU A 3 4.36 9.13 -4.73
C LEU A 3 3.31 10.22 -4.93
N LEU A 4 2.23 9.93 -5.66
CA LEU A 4 1.15 10.89 -5.90
C LEU A 4 -0.17 10.34 -5.37
N ALA A 5 -1.05 11.23 -4.92
CA ALA A 5 -2.41 10.88 -4.53
C ALA A 5 -3.18 10.21 -5.69
N SER A 6 -2.93 10.65 -6.92
CA SER A 6 -3.53 10.10 -8.14
C SER A 6 -3.10 8.66 -8.45
N ASP A 7 -2.10 8.13 -7.75
CA ASP A 7 -1.75 6.71 -7.88
C ASP A 7 -2.71 5.80 -7.12
N VAL A 8 -3.40 6.30 -6.11
CA VAL A 8 -4.19 5.48 -5.19
C VAL A 8 -5.63 5.39 -5.68
N GLU A 9 -6.03 4.20 -6.08
CA GLU A 9 -7.39 3.90 -6.50
C GLU A 9 -8.01 2.84 -5.60
N GLN A 10 -9.26 3.10 -5.20
CA GLN A 10 -10.02 2.18 -4.37
C GLN A 10 -10.60 1.05 -5.22
N GLY A 11 -10.41 -0.19 -4.76
CA GLY A 11 -11.08 -1.36 -5.33
C GLY A 11 -12.36 -1.74 -4.58
N GLU A 12 -12.61 -3.04 -4.46
CA GLU A 12 -13.89 -3.58 -3.97
C GLU A 12 -14.10 -3.45 -2.46
N LEU A 13 -13.08 -3.03 -1.69
CA LEU A 13 -13.18 -2.86 -0.25
C LEU A 13 -13.71 -1.48 0.11
N GLY A 14 -14.72 -1.41 0.99
CA GLY A 14 -15.34 -0.18 1.48
C GLY A 14 -14.49 0.61 2.48
N ASN A 15 -13.19 0.78 2.24
CA ASN A 15 -12.23 1.46 3.13
C ASN A 15 -11.72 2.80 2.56
N CYS A 16 -12.54 3.51 1.78
CA CYS A 16 -12.20 4.81 1.18
C CYS A 16 -11.54 5.79 2.16
N TRP A 17 -12.05 5.87 3.39
CA TRP A 17 -11.53 6.73 4.46
C TRP A 17 -10.03 6.48 4.73
N PHE A 18 -9.59 5.23 4.61
CA PHE A 18 -8.21 4.82 4.80
C PHE A 18 -7.35 5.19 3.59
N LEU A 19 -7.81 4.83 2.39
CA LEU A 19 -7.07 5.10 1.15
C LEU A 19 -6.95 6.60 0.84
N SER A 20 -7.98 7.39 1.12
CA SER A 20 -7.93 8.85 1.01
C SER A 20 -6.91 9.46 1.98
N ALA A 21 -6.78 8.92 3.20
CA ALA A 21 -5.75 9.37 4.13
C ALA A 21 -4.33 9.05 3.65
N LEU A 22 -4.12 7.86 3.07
CA LEU A 22 -2.84 7.48 2.45
C LEU A 22 -2.50 8.37 1.25
N ALA A 23 -3.47 8.64 0.37
CA ALA A 23 -3.31 9.53 -0.78
C ALA A 23 -2.92 10.95 -0.32
N ALA A 24 -3.59 11.48 0.71
CA ALA A 24 -3.24 12.78 1.27
C ALA A 24 -1.81 12.81 1.86
N LEU A 25 -1.40 11.74 2.55
CA LEU A 25 -0.04 11.62 3.10
C LEU A 25 1.04 11.52 2.00
N ALA A 26 0.72 10.95 0.83
CA ALA A 26 1.66 10.86 -0.29
C ALA A 26 2.06 12.24 -0.83
N GLU A 27 1.16 13.24 -0.77
CA GLU A 27 1.44 14.61 -1.21
C GLU A 27 2.31 15.39 -0.22
N VAL A 28 2.29 15.00 1.06
CA VAL A 28 3.01 15.74 2.10
C VAL A 28 4.51 15.47 2.00
N ARG A 29 5.28 16.54 1.81
CA ARG A 29 6.77 16.50 1.82
C ARG A 29 7.30 15.44 0.85
N GLN A 30 6.69 15.30 -0.33
CA GLN A 30 7.06 14.32 -1.36
C GLN A 30 6.97 12.86 -0.86
N GLY A 31 5.91 12.58 -0.10
CA GLY A 31 5.61 11.27 0.46
C GLY A 31 6.56 10.81 1.56
N LEU A 32 7.20 11.75 2.28
CA LEU A 32 8.12 11.46 3.38
C LEU A 32 7.50 10.50 4.39
N PHE A 33 6.27 10.76 4.82
CA PHE A 33 5.59 9.93 5.81
C PHE A 33 5.31 8.52 5.29
N ILE A 34 4.92 8.37 4.01
CA ILE A 34 4.74 7.05 3.40
C ILE A 34 6.07 6.27 3.38
N ARG A 35 7.18 6.93 3.08
CA ARG A 35 8.52 6.29 3.10
C ARG A 35 8.91 5.82 4.50
N GLU A 36 8.55 6.56 5.54
CA GLU A 36 8.81 6.15 6.93
C GLU A 36 8.02 4.90 7.36
N LEU A 37 6.90 4.59 6.69
CA LEU A 37 6.15 3.35 6.91
C LEU A 37 6.92 2.11 6.41
N PHE A 38 7.94 2.27 5.55
CA PHE A 38 8.74 1.17 4.98
C PHE A 38 10.22 1.29 5.41
N PRO A 39 10.55 0.97 6.67
CA PRO A 39 11.92 1.09 7.17
C PRO A 39 12.89 0.23 6.34
N GLN A 40 13.96 0.84 5.84
CA GLN A 40 15.04 0.17 5.11
C GLN A 40 14.61 -0.54 3.81
N GLN A 41 13.48 -0.14 3.22
CA GLN A 41 12.92 -0.74 2.01
C GLN A 41 12.72 0.36 0.94
N ASP A 42 13.81 0.72 0.27
CA ASP A 42 13.83 1.66 -0.84
C ASP A 42 13.57 0.98 -2.21
N ARG A 43 13.59 -0.35 -2.23
CA ARG A 43 13.44 -1.20 -3.43
C ARG A 43 12.54 -2.40 -3.14
N LEU A 44 12.08 -3.04 -4.22
CA LEU A 44 11.38 -4.31 -4.13
C LEU A 44 12.27 -5.36 -3.47
N SER A 45 11.67 -6.10 -2.54
CA SER A 45 12.33 -7.18 -1.81
C SER A 45 12.46 -8.41 -2.72
N PRO A 46 13.66 -8.95 -2.98
CA PRO A 46 13.82 -10.18 -3.76
C PRO A 46 13.14 -11.40 -3.12
N ALA A 47 12.93 -11.37 -1.80
CA ALA A 47 12.22 -12.39 -1.05
C ALA A 47 10.69 -12.20 -1.05
N GLY A 48 10.19 -11.11 -1.65
CA GLY A 48 8.77 -10.75 -1.66
C GLY A 48 8.21 -10.43 -0.27
N ALA A 49 9.05 -10.09 0.70
CA ALA A 49 8.67 -9.81 2.08
C ALA A 49 9.01 -8.38 2.49
N TYR A 50 8.07 -7.71 3.16
CA TYR A 50 8.08 -6.29 3.49
C TYR A 50 7.62 -6.07 4.93
N VAL A 51 8.20 -5.09 5.62
CA VAL A 51 7.76 -4.68 6.95
C VAL A 51 7.11 -3.32 6.84
N VAL A 52 5.81 -3.23 7.11
CA VAL A 52 5.10 -1.97 7.18
C VAL A 52 4.98 -1.52 8.64
N ARG A 53 5.45 -0.32 8.96
CA ARG A 53 5.29 0.28 10.29
C ARG A 53 3.97 1.03 10.39
N LEU A 54 3.10 0.60 11.29
CA LEU A 54 1.83 1.27 11.58
C LEU A 54 1.79 1.71 13.05
N CYS A 55 1.17 2.87 13.31
CA CYS A 55 0.89 3.30 14.67
C CYS A 55 -0.52 2.83 15.06
N LEU A 56 -0.60 1.79 15.90
CA LEU A 56 -1.86 1.15 16.29
C LEU A 56 -2.01 1.28 17.81
N GLY A 57 -3.12 1.90 18.25
CA GLY A 57 -3.34 2.19 19.68
C GLY A 57 -2.25 3.06 20.31
N GLY A 58 -1.65 3.97 19.52
CA GLY A 58 -0.56 4.84 19.98
C GLY A 58 0.83 4.18 20.02
N GLN A 59 0.96 2.93 19.56
CA GLN A 59 2.23 2.22 19.51
C GLN A 59 2.65 1.89 18.08
N TRP A 60 3.91 2.16 17.77
CA TRP A 60 4.50 1.76 16.49
C TRP A 60 4.78 0.26 16.45
N ARG A 61 4.24 -0.43 15.45
CA ARG A 61 4.40 -1.87 15.23
C ARG A 61 4.85 -2.13 13.80
N GLY A 62 5.84 -3.01 13.63
CA GLY A 62 6.25 -3.51 12.32
C GLY A 62 5.44 -4.74 11.96
N ILE A 63 4.69 -4.68 10.86
CA ILE A 63 3.84 -5.77 10.38
C ILE A 63 4.51 -6.38 9.15
N LEU A 64 4.95 -7.64 9.27
CA LEU A 64 5.55 -8.38 8.15
C LEU A 64 4.45 -8.87 7.20
N VAL A 65 4.54 -8.53 5.93
CA VAL A 65 3.64 -8.98 4.86
C VAL A 65 4.44 -9.45 3.66
N ASP A 66 3.91 -10.42 2.93
CA ASP A 66 4.40 -10.78 1.60
C ASP A 66 3.70 -9.94 0.50
N ASP A 67 4.18 -10.03 -0.74
CA ASP A 67 3.63 -9.35 -1.93
C ASP A 67 2.54 -10.13 -2.68
N ARG A 68 2.02 -11.23 -2.12
CA ARG A 68 0.86 -11.92 -2.70
C ARG A 68 -0.40 -11.14 -2.38
N LEU A 69 -0.93 -10.44 -3.38
CA LEU A 69 -2.12 -9.63 -3.26
C LEU A 69 -3.31 -10.33 -3.94
N PRO A 70 -4.55 -10.20 -3.40
CA PRO A 70 -5.75 -10.69 -4.04
C PRO A 70 -5.96 -10.02 -5.40
N CYS A 71 -6.21 -10.83 -6.43
CA CYS A 71 -6.49 -10.36 -7.78
C CYS A 71 -7.85 -10.87 -8.26
N MET A 72 -8.53 -10.05 -9.05
CA MET A 72 -9.78 -10.39 -9.73
C MET A 72 -9.58 -10.39 -11.25
N ASP A 73 -10.49 -11.06 -11.95
CA ASP A 73 -10.54 -11.02 -13.42
C ASP A 73 -11.05 -9.64 -13.87
N ALA A 74 -10.29 -8.97 -14.73
CA ALA A 74 -10.65 -7.69 -15.33
C ALA A 74 -11.27 -7.86 -16.74
N GLY A 75 -11.56 -9.10 -17.13
CA GLY A 75 -12.03 -9.47 -18.46
C GLY A 75 -10.89 -9.71 -19.45
N LYS A 76 -11.21 -10.41 -20.54
CA LYS A 76 -10.27 -10.73 -21.65
C LYS A 76 -8.99 -11.44 -21.19
N GLY A 77 -9.04 -12.15 -20.05
CA GLY A 77 -7.89 -12.87 -19.48
C GLY A 77 -6.91 -11.98 -18.71
N HIS A 78 -7.24 -10.71 -18.47
CA HIS A 78 -6.44 -9.81 -17.63
C HIS A 78 -6.80 -9.95 -16.17
N LYS A 79 -5.80 -9.81 -15.29
CA LYS A 79 -5.99 -9.75 -13.84
C LYS A 79 -5.66 -8.35 -13.34
N GLN A 80 -6.43 -7.88 -12.37
CA GLN A 80 -6.17 -6.65 -11.64
C GLN A 80 -6.21 -6.92 -10.14
N LEU A 81 -5.60 -6.04 -9.34
CA LEU A 81 -5.73 -6.10 -7.88
C LEU A 81 -7.20 -5.91 -7.49
N ALA A 82 -7.69 -6.69 -6.54
CA ALA A 82 -9.10 -6.65 -6.15
C ALA A 82 -9.43 -5.50 -5.17
N TYR A 83 -8.44 -5.01 -4.43
CA TYR A 83 -8.59 -3.95 -3.43
C TYR A 83 -7.83 -2.71 -3.87
N CYS A 84 -7.01 -2.09 -3.02
CA CYS A 84 -6.26 -0.92 -3.43
C CYS A 84 -5.38 -1.22 -4.66
N VAL A 85 -5.59 -0.44 -5.72
CA VAL A 85 -4.72 -0.40 -6.90
C VAL A 85 -3.79 0.79 -6.74
N THR A 86 -2.49 0.57 -6.95
CA THR A 86 -1.52 1.66 -7.04
C THR A 86 -0.96 1.73 -8.46
N HIS A 87 -1.15 2.86 -9.13
CA HIS A 87 -0.69 3.07 -10.50
C HIS A 87 0.84 3.19 -10.59
N ARG A 88 1.37 3.24 -11.83
CA ARG A 88 2.80 3.41 -12.13
C ARG A 88 3.70 2.29 -11.60
N MET A 89 3.18 1.06 -11.60
CA MET A 89 3.90 -0.15 -11.13
C MET A 89 4.40 -0.03 -9.70
N GLN A 90 3.59 0.56 -8.82
CA GLN A 90 3.88 0.67 -7.41
C GLN A 90 2.99 -0.28 -6.61
N LEU A 91 3.40 -0.65 -5.40
CA LEU A 91 2.64 -1.55 -4.51
C LEU A 91 2.47 -0.98 -3.11
N TRP A 92 2.95 0.25 -2.86
CA TRP A 92 3.09 0.78 -1.50
C TRP A 92 1.72 0.88 -0.79
N ALA A 93 0.67 1.36 -1.48
CA ALA A 93 -0.64 1.52 -0.84
C ALA A 93 -1.30 0.16 -0.61
N SER A 94 -1.21 -0.77 -1.57
CA SER A 94 -1.72 -2.14 -1.43
C SER A 94 -1.00 -2.93 -0.31
N LEU A 95 0.32 -2.73 -0.14
CA LEU A 95 1.08 -3.34 0.96
C LEU A 95 0.70 -2.76 2.32
N ILE A 96 0.46 -1.44 2.40
CA ILE A 96 -0.02 -0.80 3.63
C ILE A 96 -1.44 -1.28 3.96
N GLU A 97 -2.34 -1.35 2.98
CA GLU A 97 -3.69 -1.88 3.15
C GLU A 97 -3.67 -3.32 3.66
N LYS A 98 -2.83 -4.18 3.08
CA LYS A 98 -2.63 -5.56 3.54
C LYS A 98 -2.07 -5.62 4.97
N ALA A 99 -1.11 -4.75 5.30
CA ALA A 99 -0.56 -4.70 6.66
C ALA A 99 -1.60 -4.24 7.68
N TYR A 100 -2.45 -3.28 7.32
CA TYR A 100 -3.55 -2.83 8.17
C TYR A 100 -4.59 -3.94 8.36
N ALA A 101 -4.93 -4.68 7.31
CA ALA A 101 -5.85 -5.81 7.39
C ALA A 101 -5.32 -7.00 8.22
N LYS A 102 -3.99 -7.15 8.33
CA LYS A 102 -3.34 -8.20 9.13
C LYS A 102 -3.26 -7.86 10.62
N ALA A 103 -3.19 -6.58 10.97
CA ALA A 103 -2.86 -6.12 12.32
C ALA A 103 -4.04 -6.15 13.28
#